data_AF-A0A364NIE2-F1
#
_entry.id   AF-A0A364NIE2-F1
#
_cell.length_a   1.000
_cell.length_b   1.000
_cell.length_c   1.000
_cell.angle_alpha   90.00
_cell.angle_beta   90.00
_cell.angle_gamma   90.00
#
_symmetry.space_group_name_H-M   'P 1'
#
loop_
_entity.id
_entity.type
_entity.pdbx_description
1 polymer ?
#
loop_
_entity_poly.entity_id
_entity_poly.type
_entity_poly.pdbx_seq_one_letter_code
_entity_poly.pdbx_strand_id
1 'polypeptide(L)'
;MNAPKALQQYKQVDIHSTVQTASPHKLISMLLTGALEAFAKGKGAIERNEIDARSSHLNKGNDILIALRDNLNLEEGGDVAANLDKLYVYMLETSLQANRLNDADKVQEIMNLLLEIKQGWDEMPIEYRNG
;
A
#
# COMPACT_ATOMS: atom_id res chain seq x y z
N MET A 1 -1.18 33.90 10.35
CA MET A 1 -0.17 32.91 10.81
C MET A 1 -0.43 31.60 10.06
N ASN A 2 0.51 31.14 9.23
CA ASN A 2 0.36 29.97 8.35
C ASN A 2 0.72 28.65 9.06
N ALA A 3 -0.05 28.27 10.08
CA ALA A 3 0.08 26.97 10.77
C ALA A 3 0.01 25.73 9.84
N PRO A 4 -0.84 25.66 8.79
CA PRO A 4 -0.92 24.45 7.97
C PRO A 4 0.32 24.20 7.10
N LYS A 5 1.01 25.26 6.67
CA LYS A 5 2.20 25.14 5.80
C LYS A 5 3.41 24.61 6.58
N ALA A 6 3.57 25.05 7.83
CA ALA A 6 4.61 24.52 8.72
C ALA A 6 4.38 23.02 9.00
N LEU A 7 3.15 22.62 9.37
CA LEU A 7 2.84 21.22 9.66
C LEU A 7 3.05 20.29 8.44
N GLN A 8 2.73 20.77 7.23
CA GLN A 8 3.00 20.02 5.99
C GLN A 8 4.50 19.87 5.70
N GLN A 9 5.29 20.92 5.90
CA GLN A 9 6.75 20.88 5.74
C GLN A 9 7.40 19.93 6.76
N TYR A 10 6.97 19.97 8.03
CA TYR A 10 7.43 19.04 9.05
C TYR A 10 7.15 17.59 8.66
N LYS A 11 5.91 17.26 8.24
CA LYS A 11 5.57 15.91 7.76
C LYS A 11 6.43 15.46 6.57
N GLN A 12 6.77 16.35 5.64
CA GLN A 12 7.64 16.00 4.51
C GLN A 12 9.09 15.73 4.94
N VAL A 13 9.64 16.54 5.86
CA VAL A 13 11.00 16.36 6.39
C VAL A 13 11.11 15.06 7.19
N ASP A 14 10.10 14.73 8.00
CA ASP A 14 10.08 13.48 8.79
C ASP A 14 10.03 12.25 7.88
N ILE A 15 9.19 12.27 6.83
CA ILE A 15 9.11 11.17 5.87
C ILE A 15 10.43 11.05 5.09
N HIS A 16 10.98 12.17 4.60
CA HIS A 16 12.20 12.14 3.80
C HIS A 16 13.40 11.63 4.61
N SER A 17 13.57 12.11 5.85
CA SER A 17 14.67 11.67 6.73
C SER A 17 14.53 10.20 7.13
N THR A 18 13.30 9.75 7.38
CA THR A 18 13.00 8.32 7.66
C THR A 18 13.34 7.44 6.45
N VAL A 19 12.96 7.85 5.24
CA VAL A 19 13.24 7.07 4.01
C VAL A 19 14.73 6.97 3.72
N GLN A 20 15.52 8.03 3.96
CA GLN A 20 16.97 8.02 3.72
C GLN A 20 17.77 7.06 4.61
N THR A 21 17.22 6.69 5.77
CA THR A 21 17.90 5.86 6.78
C THR A 21 17.23 4.51 6.99
N ALA A 22 16.09 4.27 6.36
CA ALA A 22 15.34 3.02 6.46
C ALA A 22 16.04 1.89 5.71
N SER A 23 16.07 0.70 6.31
CA SER A 23 16.48 -0.52 5.61
C SER A 23 15.50 -0.88 4.49
N PRO A 24 15.92 -1.66 3.46
CA PRO A 24 15.01 -2.15 2.41
C PRO A 24 13.76 -2.83 2.98
N HIS A 25 13.94 -3.67 4.00
CA HIS A 25 12.83 -4.29 4.72
C HIS A 25 11.85 -3.27 5.31
N LYS A 26 12.35 -2.19 5.91
CA LYS A 26 11.50 -1.13 6.48
C LYS A 26 10.78 -0.34 5.38
N LEU A 27 11.43 -0.09 4.24
CA LEU A 27 10.82 0.60 3.10
C LEU A 27 9.62 -0.18 2.53
N ILE A 28 9.74 -1.50 2.37
CA ILE A 28 8.61 -2.35 1.95
C ILE A 28 7.48 -2.34 2.99
N SER A 29 7.80 -2.45 4.29
CA SER A 29 6.80 -2.35 5.36
C SER A 29 6.07 -0.99 5.35
N MET A 30 6.78 0.10 5.03
CA MET A 30 6.18 1.43 4.87
C MET A 30 5.28 1.52 3.63
N LEU A 31 5.66 0.90 2.51
CA LEU A 31 4.82 0.82 1.31
C LEU A 31 3.53 0.05 1.60
N LEU A 32 3.61 -1.13 2.22
CA LEU A 32 2.45 -1.92 2.62
C LEU A 32 1.52 -1.13 3.56
N THR A 33 2.09 -0.39 4.52
CA THR A 33 1.33 0.52 5.38
C THR A 33 0.64 1.62 4.58
N GLY A 34 1.36 2.26 3.65
CA GLY A 34 0.82 3.31 2.79
C GLY A 34 -0.30 2.84 1.88
N ALA A 35 -0.22 1.60 1.36
CA ALA A 35 -1.29 0.98 0.58
C ALA A 35 -2.55 0.77 1.43
N LEU A 36 -2.41 0.16 2.62
CA LEU A 36 -3.52 -0.03 3.57
C LEU A 36 -4.19 1.30 3.93
N GLU A 37 -3.42 2.34 4.22
CA GLU A 37 -3.97 3.67 4.51
C GLU A 37 -4.73 4.27 3.33
N ALA A 38 -4.21 4.10 2.11
CA ALA A 38 -4.85 4.59 0.89
C ALA A 38 -6.19 3.87 0.66
N PHE A 39 -6.21 2.54 0.75
CA PHE A 39 -7.45 1.76 0.61
C PHE A 39 -8.45 2.05 1.73
N ALA A 40 -8.02 2.22 2.98
CA ALA A 40 -8.90 2.61 4.07
C ALA A 40 -9.57 3.98 3.82
N LYS A 41 -8.82 4.96 3.31
CA LYS A 41 -9.38 6.27 2.92
C LYS A 41 -10.33 6.14 1.73
N GLY A 42 -10.00 5.30 0.75
CA GLY A 42 -10.86 4.96 -0.38
C GLY A 42 -12.19 4.36 0.05
N LYS A 43 -12.16 3.36 0.95
CA LYS A 43 -13.34 2.75 1.58
C LYS A 43 -14.22 3.78 2.28
N GLY A 44 -13.62 4.62 3.13
CA GLY A 44 -14.37 5.68 3.81
C GLY A 44 -15.00 6.69 2.83
N ALA A 45 -14.33 7.00 1.72
CA ALA A 45 -14.88 7.86 0.69
C ALA A 45 -16.08 7.21 -0.05
N ILE A 46 -16.06 5.90 -0.28
CA ILE A 46 -17.21 5.14 -0.79
C ILE A 46 -18.39 5.29 0.16
N GLU A 47 -18.18 5.02 1.46
CA GLU A 47 -19.22 5.10 2.49
C GLU A 47 -19.87 6.49 2.60
N ARG A 48 -19.10 7.54 2.30
CA ARG A 48 -19.57 8.94 2.28
C ARG A 48 -20.05 9.42 0.90
N ASN A 49 -20.06 8.57 -0.12
CA ASN A 49 -20.41 8.92 -1.51
C ASN A 49 -19.50 10.01 -2.12
N GLU A 50 -18.24 10.09 -1.71
CA GLU A 50 -17.25 11.04 -2.21
C GLU A 50 -16.47 10.48 -3.42
N ILE A 51 -17.06 10.57 -4.61
CA ILE A 51 -16.57 9.89 -5.84
C ILE A 51 -15.14 10.28 -6.23
N ASP A 52 -14.81 11.57 -6.18
CA ASP A 52 -13.48 12.07 -6.54
C ASP A 52 -12.42 11.64 -5.53
N ALA A 53 -12.73 11.76 -4.23
CA ALA A 53 -11.84 11.34 -3.15
C ALA A 53 -11.61 9.83 -3.18
N ARG A 54 -12.68 9.04 -3.39
CA ARG A 54 -12.59 7.60 -3.62
C ARG A 54 -11.61 7.29 -4.73
N SER A 55 -11.81 7.88 -5.91
CA SER A 55 -10.97 7.57 -7.09
C SER A 55 -9.51 7.95 -6.85
N SER A 56 -9.26 9.10 -6.23
CA SER A 56 -7.91 9.54 -5.86
C SER A 56 -7.22 8.57 -4.88
N HIS A 57 -7.93 8.14 -3.83
CA HIS A 57 -7.38 7.23 -2.83
C HIS A 57 -7.16 5.82 -3.35
N LEU A 58 -8.08 5.27 -4.14
CA LEU A 58 -7.92 3.94 -4.76
C LEU A 58 -6.76 3.94 -5.76
N ASN A 59 -6.62 4.97 -6.60
CA ASN A 59 -5.47 5.09 -7.52
C ASN A 59 -4.15 5.15 -6.75
N LYS A 60 -4.08 5.91 -5.66
CA LYS A 60 -2.88 5.93 -4.82
C LYS A 60 -2.54 4.55 -4.24
N GLY A 61 -3.54 3.78 -3.81
CA GLY A 61 -3.33 2.40 -3.36
C GLY A 61 -2.80 1.51 -4.48
N ASN A 62 -3.37 1.64 -5.69
CA ASN A 62 -2.94 0.90 -6.88
C ASN A 62 -1.51 1.23 -7.28
N ASP A 63 -1.10 2.51 -7.25
CA ASP A 63 0.28 2.92 -7.58
C ASP A 63 1.30 2.24 -6.66
N ILE A 64 0.97 2.07 -5.37
CA ILE A 64 1.83 1.37 -4.42
C ILE A 64 1.85 -0.13 -4.69
N LEU A 65 0.71 -0.75 -5.00
CA LEU A 65 0.65 -2.17 -5.39
C LEU A 65 1.50 -2.44 -6.63
N ILE A 66 1.44 -1.57 -7.64
CA ILE A 66 2.27 -1.65 -8.84
C ILE A 66 3.74 -1.54 -8.47
N ALA A 67 4.12 -0.55 -7.65
CA ALA A 67 5.51 -0.42 -7.20
C ALA A 67 6.01 -1.66 -6.44
N LEU A 68 5.21 -2.23 -5.54
CA LEU A 68 5.55 -3.45 -4.82
C LEU A 68 5.75 -4.63 -5.78
N ARG A 69 4.86 -4.77 -6.76
CA ARG A 69 4.91 -5.80 -7.79
C ARG A 69 6.14 -5.67 -8.68
N ASP A 70 6.44 -4.46 -9.14
CA ASP A 70 7.59 -4.17 -10.01
C ASP A 70 8.94 -4.42 -9.32
N ASN A 71 8.96 -4.46 -7.98
CA ASN A 71 10.15 -4.76 -7.18
C ASN A 71 10.23 -6.23 -6.73
N LEU A 72 9.34 -7.12 -7.20
CA LEU A 72 9.47 -8.55 -6.95
C LEU A 72 10.66 -9.13 -7.72
N ASN A 73 11.58 -9.78 -7.01
CA ASN A 73 12.61 -10.60 -7.65
C ASN A 73 12.02 -11.97 -8.00
N LEU A 74 11.54 -12.13 -9.23
CA LEU A 74 10.97 -13.40 -9.70
C LEU A 74 12.04 -14.49 -9.92
N GLU A 75 13.30 -14.11 -10.15
CA GLU A 75 14.39 -15.07 -10.37
C GLU A 75 14.81 -15.75 -9.06
N GLU A 76 15.04 -14.96 -8.00
CA GLU A 76 15.46 -15.49 -6.69
C GLU A 76 14.27 -15.85 -5.79
N GLY A 77 13.13 -15.15 -5.92
CA GLY A 77 11.97 -15.33 -5.06
C GLY A 77 11.07 -16.51 -5.42
N GLY A 78 11.32 -17.15 -6.57
CA GLY A 78 10.65 -18.38 -7.00
C GLY A 78 9.13 -18.36 -6.86
N ASP A 79 8.56 -19.43 -6.30
CA ASP A 79 7.12 -19.60 -6.14
C ASP A 79 6.48 -18.53 -5.24
N VAL A 80 7.21 -18.01 -4.25
CA VAL A 80 6.70 -16.97 -3.35
C VAL A 80 6.48 -15.68 -4.11
N ALA A 81 7.47 -15.24 -4.88
CA ALA A 81 7.36 -14.03 -5.69
C ALA A 81 6.29 -14.19 -6.79
N ALA A 82 6.20 -15.36 -7.42
CA ALA A 82 5.16 -15.64 -8.41
C ALA A 82 3.74 -15.62 -7.81
N ASN A 83 3.56 -16.08 -6.57
CA ASN A 83 2.26 -16.04 -5.89
C ASN A 83 1.91 -14.61 -5.44
N LEU A 84 2.89 -13.83 -4.97
CA LEU A 84 2.70 -12.42 -4.66
C LEU A 84 2.32 -11.60 -5.90
N ASP A 85 2.96 -11.86 -7.06
CA ASP A 85 2.63 -11.21 -8.32
C ASP A 85 1.14 -11.42 -8.68
N LYS A 86 0.68 -12.68 -8.64
CA LYS A 86 -0.73 -13.02 -8.90
C LYS A 86 -1.67 -12.35 -7.91
N LEU A 87 -1.29 -12.29 -6.63
CA LEU A 87 -2.12 -11.69 -5.60
C LEU A 87 -2.22 -10.17 -5.78
N TYR A 88 -1.14 -9.49 -6.16
CA TYR A 88 -1.17 -8.06 -6.48
C TYR A 88 -1.99 -7.78 -7.75
N VAL A 89 -1.90 -8.62 -8.78
CA VAL A 89 -2.77 -8.51 -9.97
C VAL A 89 -4.24 -8.64 -9.58
N TYR A 90 -4.58 -9.64 -8.77
CA TYR A 90 -5.95 -9.82 -8.27
C TYR A 90 -6.46 -8.60 -7.50
N MET A 91 -5.64 -8.01 -6.62
CA MET A 91 -6.01 -6.79 -5.88
C MET A 91 -6.24 -5.60 -6.81
N LEU A 92 -5.43 -5.43 -7.85
CA LEU A 92 -5.58 -4.35 -8.84
C LEU A 92 -6.89 -4.50 -9.62
N GLU A 93 -7.23 -5.72 -10.06
CA GLU A 93 -8.50 -6.02 -10.73
C GLU A 93 -9.70 -5.79 -9.80
N THR A 94 -9.58 -6.21 -8.53
CA THR A 94 -10.61 -6.02 -7.50
C THR A 94 -10.79 -4.53 -7.18
N SER A 95 -9.72 -3.75 -7.16
CA SER A 95 -9.75 -2.29 -6.96
C SER A 95 -10.51 -1.58 -8.08
N LEU A 96 -10.29 -2.02 -9.33
CA LEU A 96 -11.05 -1.52 -10.48
C LEU A 96 -12.56 -1.82 -10.35
N GLN A 97 -12.91 -3.03 -9.91
CA GLN A 97 -14.30 -3.40 -9.64
C GLN A 97 -14.89 -2.56 -8.51
N ALA A 98 -14.17 -2.37 -7.41
CA ALA A 98 -14.58 -1.56 -6.27
C ALA A 98 -14.88 -0.11 -6.68
N ASN A 99 -13.99 0.49 -7.49
CA ASN A 99 -14.18 1.84 -8.01
C ASN A 99 -15.41 1.93 -8.93
N ARG A 100 -15.54 0.99 -9.88
CA ARG A 100 -16.65 0.96 -10.84
C ARG A 100 -18.01 0.79 -10.15
N LEU A 101 -18.08 -0.04 -9.11
CA LEU A 101 -19.32 -0.44 -8.45
C LEU A 101 -19.63 0.36 -7.17
N ASN A 102 -18.74 1.26 -6.73
CA ASN A 102 -18.82 1.86 -5.39
C ASN A 102 -18.93 0.80 -4.27
N ASP A 103 -18.13 -0.25 -4.38
CA ASP A 103 -18.24 -1.42 -3.51
C ASP A 103 -17.16 -1.35 -2.41
N ALA A 104 -17.59 -0.99 -1.20
CA ALA A 104 -16.73 -0.88 -0.02
C ALA A 104 -16.22 -2.25 0.47
N ASP A 105 -16.96 -3.32 0.23
CA ASP A 105 -16.58 -4.66 0.67
C ASP A 105 -15.42 -5.19 -0.17
N LYS A 106 -15.40 -4.88 -1.48
CA LYS A 106 -14.23 -5.15 -2.34
C LYS A 106 -12.98 -4.42 -1.89
N VAL A 107 -13.10 -3.19 -1.38
CA VAL A 107 -11.95 -2.49 -0.79
C VAL A 107 -11.51 -3.17 0.51
N GLN A 108 -12.45 -3.61 1.33
CA GLN A 108 -12.14 -4.34 2.56
C GLN A 108 -11.42 -5.67 2.28
N GLU A 109 -11.81 -6.38 1.22
CA GLU A 109 -11.15 -7.61 0.77
C GLU A 109 -9.67 -7.37 0.43
N ILE A 110 -9.38 -6.34 -0.38
CA ILE A 110 -8.01 -5.93 -0.72
C ILE A 110 -7.22 -5.60 0.55
N MET A 111 -7.82 -4.88 1.50
CA MET A 111 -7.18 -4.52 2.76
C MET A 111 -6.84 -5.76 3.61
N ASN A 112 -7.72 -6.76 3.65
CA ASN A 112 -7.47 -7.99 4.40
C ASN A 112 -6.28 -8.76 3.82
N LEU A 113 -6.25 -8.92 2.50
CA LEU A 113 -5.13 -9.59 1.83
C LEU A 113 -3.81 -8.82 2.01
N LEU A 114 -3.84 -7.49 1.93
CA LEU A 114 -2.66 -6.65 2.20
C LEU A 114 -2.18 -6.76 3.65
N LEU A 115 -3.11 -6.88 4.60
CA LEU A 115 -2.77 -7.02 6.00
C LEU A 115 -2.08 -8.35 6.27
N GLU A 116 -2.54 -9.45 5.67
CA GLU A 116 -1.89 -10.76 5.78
C GLU A 116 -0.45 -10.71 5.24
N ILE A 117 -0.24 -10.11 4.07
CA ILE A 117 1.10 -9.91 3.49
C ILE A 117 1.98 -9.09 4.44
N LYS A 118 1.43 -8.00 4.98
CA LYS A 118 2.16 -7.11 5.90
C LYS A 118 2.56 -7.83 7.19
N GLN A 119 1.67 -8.63 7.77
CA GLN A 119 1.96 -9.41 8.97
C GLN A 119 3.10 -10.39 8.71
N GLY A 120 3.02 -11.16 7.63
CA GLY A 120 4.11 -12.06 7.24
C GLY A 120 5.43 -11.34 6.98
N TRP A 121 5.38 -10.15 6.38
CA TRP A 121 6.57 -9.31 6.17
C TRP A 121 7.16 -8.84 7.50
N ASP A 122 6.38 -8.23 8.38
CA ASP A 122 6.86 -7.66 9.65
C ASP A 122 7.42 -8.74 10.61
N GLU A 123 6.90 -9.96 10.54
CA GLU A 123 7.31 -11.12 11.35
C GLU A 123 8.61 -11.78 10.87
N MET A 124 9.13 -11.40 9.70
CA MET A 124 10.35 -11.97 9.14
C MET A 124 11.53 -11.86 10.12
N PRO A 125 12.31 -12.92 10.39
CA PRO A 125 13.46 -12.85 11.30
C PRO A 125 14.52 -11.85 10.85
N ILE A 126 15.22 -11.19 11.79
CA ILE A 126 16.19 -10.10 11.50
C ILE A 126 17.28 -10.53 10.51
N GLU A 127 17.73 -11.78 10.61
CA GLU A 127 18.71 -12.39 9.71
C GLU A 127 18.31 -12.36 8.23
N TYR A 128 17.01 -12.31 7.91
CA TYR A 128 16.48 -12.22 6.55
C TYR A 128 16.10 -10.79 6.13
N ARG A 129 16.22 -9.78 7.01
CA ARG A 129 15.80 -8.38 6.72
C ARG A 129 16.84 -7.53 5.99
N ASN A 130 18.07 -8.04 5.86
CA ASN A 130 19.21 -7.33 5.27
C ASN A 130 19.63 -7.89 3.90
N GLY A 131 18.85 -8.83 3.35
CA GLY A 131 19.02 -9.34 2.00
C GLY A 131 18.61 -8.32 0.95
#